data_AF-A0A9E2UBU3-F1
#
_entry.id   AF-A0A9E2UBU3-F1
#
_cell.length_a   1.000
_cell.length_b   1.000
_cell.length_c   1.000
_cell.angle_alpha   90.00
_cell.angle_beta   90.00
_cell.angle_gamma   90.00
#
_symmetry.space_group_name_H-M   'P 1'
#
loop_
_entity.id
_entity.type
_entity.pdbx_description
1 polymer ?
#
loop_
_entity_poly.entity_id
_entity_poly.type
_entity_poly.pdbx_seq_one_letter_code
_entity_poly.pdbx_strand_id
1 'polypeptide(L)'
;MRDNGRSEESGSLEPGQIWLIETPVTNGLSALDRGVLCRADVVLYDCALAPLIADVLRTGSYAEPLPAEVEEGAPAISARALKLAFDGWRVVQVVEPCRQWRRRLRDVSEELGRLSGIGNLAIRLIAKTAADASPIRQARLCDLQELVDGAGEDEPLTVIVGPLAGVASAAPYAVTANGLAG
;
A
#
# COMPACT_ATOMS: atom_id res chain seq x y z
N MET A 1 9.62 35.31 -18.47
CA MET A 1 9.10 33.95 -18.72
C MET A 1 9.81 33.05 -17.72
N ARG A 2 9.14 32.67 -16.63
CA ARG A 2 9.75 31.91 -15.52
C ARG A 2 9.35 30.45 -15.67
N ASP A 3 10.30 29.64 -16.13
CA ASP A 3 10.40 28.24 -15.76
C ASP A 3 10.97 28.18 -14.34
N ASN A 4 10.23 27.61 -13.38
CA ASN A 4 10.81 27.08 -12.15
C ASN A 4 9.86 26.07 -11.48
N GLY A 5 10.04 24.79 -11.84
CA GLY A 5 9.90 23.63 -10.95
C GLY A 5 8.63 23.48 -10.13
N ARG A 6 7.53 23.02 -10.74
CA ARG A 6 6.68 22.03 -10.06
C ARG A 6 7.33 20.68 -10.31
N SER A 7 8.37 20.38 -9.54
CA SER A 7 8.89 19.03 -9.48
C SER A 7 7.77 18.11 -9.01
N GLU A 8 7.64 17.03 -9.75
CA GLU A 8 6.71 15.94 -9.58
C GLU A 8 6.99 15.22 -8.25
N GLU A 9 6.58 15.79 -7.12
CA GLU A 9 6.45 15.05 -5.86
C GLU A 9 5.14 14.24 -5.79
N SER A 10 4.57 13.92 -6.96
CA SER A 10 3.61 12.83 -7.09
C SER A 10 4.35 11.55 -6.73
N GLY A 11 4.14 11.05 -5.50
CA GLY A 11 4.91 9.94 -4.93
C GLY A 11 5.20 8.84 -5.95
N SER A 12 6.49 8.63 -6.22
CA SER A 12 6.94 7.54 -7.06
C SER A 12 6.73 6.22 -6.31
N LEU A 13 6.16 5.24 -7.00
CA LEU A 13 5.96 3.88 -6.49
C LEU A 13 7.28 3.11 -6.69
N GLU A 14 8.00 2.89 -5.60
CA GLU A 14 9.32 2.24 -5.61
C GLU A 14 9.20 0.71 -5.42
N PRO A 15 10.19 -0.07 -5.92
CA PRO A 15 10.25 -1.51 -5.66
C PRO A 15 10.20 -1.86 -4.18
N GLY A 16 9.38 -2.86 -3.84
CA GLY A 16 9.14 -3.30 -2.48
C GLY A 16 8.29 -2.35 -1.64
N GLN A 17 7.64 -1.35 -2.24
CA GLN A 17 6.63 -0.54 -1.56
C GLN A 17 5.24 -1.11 -1.71
N ILE A 18 4.41 -0.84 -0.69
CA ILE A 18 2.97 -1.07 -0.71
C ILE A 18 2.29 0.29 -0.66
N TRP A 19 1.44 0.56 -1.64
CA TRP A 19 0.49 1.66 -1.61
C TRP A 19 -0.89 1.11 -1.31
N LEU A 20 -1.41 1.48 -0.15
CA LEU A 20 -2.72 1.12 0.32
C LEU A 20 -3.66 2.29 0.07
N ILE A 21 -4.65 2.09 -0.80
CA ILE A 21 -5.46 3.18 -1.35
C ILE A 21 -6.93 2.96 -1.01
N GLU A 22 -7.52 3.86 -0.22
CA GLU A 22 -8.98 3.94 -0.08
C GLU A 22 -9.56 4.70 -1.27
N THR A 23 -10.48 4.07 -2.00
CA THR A 23 -11.19 4.67 -3.12
C THR A 23 -12.66 4.33 -3.03
N PRO A 24 -13.56 5.31 -2.83
CA PRO A 24 -14.98 5.07 -2.92
C PRO A 24 -15.37 4.67 -4.35
N VAL A 25 -16.14 3.59 -4.51
CA VAL A 25 -16.71 3.15 -5.80
C VAL A 25 -17.41 4.31 -6.53
N THR A 26 -18.04 5.22 -5.78
CA THR A 26 -18.85 6.32 -6.33
C THR A 26 -18.03 7.48 -6.90
N ASN A 27 -16.79 7.67 -6.46
CA ASN A 27 -16.04 8.91 -6.73
C ASN A 27 -14.98 8.74 -7.83
N GLY A 28 -14.76 7.51 -8.30
CA GLY A 28 -13.72 7.19 -9.28
C GLY A 28 -12.30 7.38 -8.74
N LEU A 29 -11.30 7.07 -9.58
CA LEU A 29 -9.89 7.19 -9.22
C LEU A 29 -9.39 8.63 -9.37
N SER A 30 -8.71 9.14 -8.35
CA SER A 30 -8.00 10.42 -8.42
C SER A 30 -6.82 10.35 -9.41
N ALA A 31 -6.33 11.49 -9.89
CA ALA A 31 -5.17 11.54 -10.79
C ALA A 31 -3.92 10.89 -10.16
N LEU A 32 -3.75 11.03 -8.85
CA LEU A 32 -2.67 10.38 -8.11
C LEU A 32 -2.83 8.86 -8.12
N ASP A 33 -4.01 8.35 -7.76
CA ASP A 33 -4.29 6.91 -7.71
C ASP A 33 -4.12 6.27 -9.10
N ARG A 34 -4.62 6.93 -10.14
CA ARG A 34 -4.41 6.51 -11.54
C ARG A 34 -2.92 6.44 -11.87
N GLY A 35 -2.15 7.48 -11.53
CA GLY A 35 -0.71 7.53 -11.79
C GLY A 35 0.08 6.44 -11.08
N VAL A 36 -0.33 6.06 -9.88
CA VAL A 36 0.29 4.98 -9.09
C VAL A 36 -0.09 3.61 -9.65
N LEU A 37 -1.37 3.39 -9.96
CA LEU A 37 -1.86 2.14 -10.54
C LEU A 37 -1.20 1.83 -11.89
N CYS A 38 -0.96 2.85 -12.72
CA CYS A 38 -0.23 2.70 -13.99
C CYS A 38 1.25 2.27 -13.82
N ARG A 39 1.82 2.43 -12.62
CA ARG A 39 3.22 2.07 -12.31
C ARG A 39 3.32 0.80 -11.47
N ALA A 40 2.19 0.22 -11.06
CA ALA A 40 2.15 -0.97 -10.24
C ALA A 40 2.52 -2.22 -11.04
N ASP A 41 3.32 -3.09 -10.43
CA ASP A 41 3.56 -4.43 -10.96
C ASP A 41 2.38 -5.35 -10.57
N VAL A 42 1.86 -5.18 -9.34
CA VAL A 42 0.71 -5.92 -8.81
C VAL A 42 -0.33 -4.98 -8.20
N VAL A 43 -1.60 -5.19 -8.56
CA VAL A 43 -2.77 -4.53 -7.98
C VAL A 43 -3.66 -5.56 -7.28
N LEU A 44 -3.76 -5.50 -5.97
CA LEU A 44 -4.77 -6.22 -5.18
C LEU A 44 -5.96 -5.30 -4.97
N TYR A 45 -7.19 -5.76 -5.15
CA TYR A 45 -8.35 -4.85 -5.11
C TYR A 45 -9.61 -5.49 -4.52
N ASP A 46 -10.43 -4.71 -3.81
CA ASP A 46 -11.77 -5.14 -3.44
C ASP A 46 -12.64 -5.39 -4.68
N CYS A 47 -13.39 -6.50 -4.70
CA CYS A 47 -14.19 -6.91 -5.86
C CYS A 47 -15.13 -5.82 -6.40
N ALA A 48 -15.66 -4.96 -5.53
CA ALA A 48 -16.54 -3.85 -5.92
C ALA A 48 -15.83 -2.80 -6.81
N LEU A 49 -14.50 -2.69 -6.69
CA LEU A 49 -13.68 -1.75 -7.44
C LEU A 49 -13.18 -2.30 -8.79
N ALA A 50 -13.50 -3.55 -9.13
CA ALA A 50 -13.04 -4.19 -10.37
C ALA A 50 -13.24 -3.32 -11.63
N PRO A 51 -14.39 -2.64 -11.84
CA PRO A 51 -14.58 -1.77 -13.00
C PRO A 51 -13.59 -0.60 -13.06
N LEU A 52 -13.26 -0.01 -11.90
CA LEU A 52 -12.32 1.11 -11.81
C LEU A 52 -10.88 0.65 -12.07
N ILE A 53 -10.50 -0.53 -11.57
CA ILE A 53 -9.17 -1.11 -11.80
C ILE A 53 -8.99 -1.50 -13.27
N ALA A 54 -10.02 -2.10 -13.89
CA ALA A 54 -9.97 -2.49 -15.29
C ALA A 54 -9.77 -1.30 -16.25
N ASP A 55 -10.26 -0.11 -15.91
CA ASP A 55 -10.10 1.12 -16.71
C ASP A 55 -8.65 1.63 -16.77
N VAL A 56 -7.81 1.25 -15.80
CA VAL A 56 -6.47 1.83 -15.63
C VAL A 56 -5.34 0.82 -15.69
N LEU A 57 -5.65 -0.47 -15.64
CA LEU A 57 -4.63 -1.51 -15.62
C LEU A 57 -3.84 -1.53 -16.94
N ARG A 58 -2.52 -1.43 -16.83
CA ARG A 58 -1.64 -1.48 -18.01
C ARG A 58 -1.38 -2.93 -18.42
N THR A 59 -1.17 -3.15 -19.71
CA THR A 59 -0.60 -4.40 -20.23
C THR A 59 0.68 -4.76 -19.47
N GLY A 60 0.72 -5.98 -18.93
CA GLY A 60 1.86 -6.49 -18.16
C GLY A 60 1.75 -6.31 -16.64
N SER A 61 0.78 -5.54 -16.13
CA SER A 61 0.45 -5.51 -14.70
C SER A 61 -0.42 -6.71 -14.33
N TYR A 62 -0.19 -7.27 -13.15
CA TYR A 62 -1.02 -8.33 -12.58
C TYR A 62 -2.06 -7.72 -11.65
N ALA A 63 -3.32 -8.17 -11.76
CA ALA A 63 -4.39 -7.72 -10.88
C ALA A 63 -5.14 -8.92 -10.29
N GLU A 64 -5.36 -8.89 -8.98
CA GLU A 64 -6.01 -9.97 -8.24
C GLU A 64 -7.06 -9.41 -7.27
N PRO A 65 -8.29 -9.93 -7.27
CA PRO A 65 -9.27 -9.52 -6.28
C PRO A 65 -8.87 -9.98 -4.89
N LEU A 66 -9.10 -9.13 -3.88
CA LEU A 66 -9.04 -9.52 -2.48
C LEU A 66 -10.20 -10.45 -2.15
N PRO A 67 -10.05 -11.32 -1.14
CA PRO A 67 -11.15 -12.16 -0.66
C PRO A 67 -12.38 -11.30 -0.29
N ALA A 68 -13.54 -11.65 -0.85
CA ALA A 68 -14.78 -10.89 -0.64
C ALA A 68 -15.24 -10.88 0.83
N GLU A 69 -14.91 -11.95 1.57
CA GLU A 69 -15.12 -12.05 3.00
C GLU A 69 -13.80 -11.75 3.70
N VAL A 70 -13.63 -10.50 4.11
CA VAL A 70 -12.51 -10.15 4.97
C VAL A 70 -12.91 -10.52 6.41
N GLU A 71 -12.37 -11.65 6.89
CA GLU A 71 -12.62 -12.15 8.26
C GLU A 71 -12.54 -11.03 9.30
N GLU A 72 -13.38 -11.15 10.33
CA GLU A 72 -13.32 -10.22 11.46
C GLU A 72 -11.94 -10.33 12.13
N GLY A 73 -11.18 -9.23 12.11
CA GLY A 73 -9.80 -9.21 12.60
C GLY A 73 -8.72 -9.48 11.55
N ALA A 74 -9.05 -9.61 10.26
CA ALA A 74 -8.02 -9.65 9.22
C ALA A 74 -7.20 -8.34 9.16
N PRO A 75 -5.92 -8.40 8.77
CA PRO A 75 -5.04 -7.24 8.69
C PRO A 75 -5.50 -6.24 7.64
N ALA A 76 -5.15 -4.96 7.80
CA ALA A 76 -5.44 -3.97 6.76
C ALA A 76 -4.61 -4.27 5.50
N ILE A 77 -3.31 -4.54 5.67
CA ILE A 77 -2.46 -4.96 4.55
C ILE A 77 -2.54 -6.46 4.43
N SER A 78 -2.99 -6.96 3.28
CA SER A 78 -3.09 -8.40 3.06
C SER A 78 -1.72 -9.08 3.16
N ALA A 79 -1.69 -10.30 3.68
CA ALA A 79 -0.47 -11.12 3.71
C ALA A 79 0.13 -11.30 2.30
N ARG A 80 -0.73 -11.31 1.26
CA ARG A 80 -0.34 -11.37 -0.14
C ARG A 80 0.40 -10.11 -0.58
N ALA A 81 -0.10 -8.92 -0.24
CA ALA A 81 0.59 -7.65 -0.52
C ALA A 81 1.96 -7.60 0.16
N LEU A 82 2.04 -8.03 1.42
CA LEU A 82 3.28 -8.06 2.18
C LEU A 82 4.32 -8.97 1.54
N LYS A 83 3.94 -10.20 1.21
CA LYS A 83 4.84 -11.15 0.55
C LYS A 83 5.41 -10.58 -0.75
N LEU A 84 4.56 -10.04 -1.62
CA LEU A 84 4.98 -9.47 -2.90
C LEU A 84 5.93 -8.28 -2.71
N ALA A 85 5.65 -7.40 -1.73
CA ALA A 85 6.54 -6.28 -1.45
C ALA A 85 7.88 -6.72 -0.85
N PHE A 86 7.92 -7.76 -0.01
CA PHE A 86 9.18 -8.36 0.44
C PHE A 86 9.97 -8.98 -0.72
N ASP A 87 9.29 -9.55 -1.70
CA ASP A 87 9.88 -10.05 -2.95
C ASP A 87 10.33 -8.92 -3.90
N GLY A 88 10.15 -7.64 -3.53
CA GLY A 88 10.62 -6.47 -4.27
C GLY A 88 9.64 -5.91 -5.30
N TRP A 89 8.41 -6.40 -5.35
CA TRP A 89 7.39 -5.92 -6.28
C TRP A 89 6.86 -4.53 -5.88
N ARG A 90 6.43 -3.75 -6.86
CA ARG A 90 5.62 -2.54 -6.65
C ARG A 90 4.16 -2.92 -6.46
N VAL A 91 3.68 -2.88 -5.22
CA VAL A 91 2.35 -3.38 -4.86
C VAL A 91 1.40 -2.21 -4.58
N VAL A 92 0.21 -2.29 -5.17
CA VAL A 92 -0.92 -1.44 -4.80
C VAL A 92 -2.04 -2.32 -4.27
N GLN A 93 -2.60 -1.96 -3.12
CA GLN A 93 -3.80 -2.58 -2.58
C GLN A 93 -4.90 -1.53 -2.49
N VAL A 94 -5.99 -1.72 -3.25
CA VAL A 94 -7.10 -0.76 -3.34
C VAL A 94 -8.33 -1.32 -2.64
N VAL A 95 -8.90 -0.55 -1.73
CA VAL A 95 -10.05 -0.97 -0.93
C VAL A 95 -11.16 0.07 -0.93
N GLU A 96 -12.39 -0.39 -0.71
CA GLU A 96 -13.52 0.49 -0.45
C GLU A 96 -13.40 1.05 0.98
N PRO A 97 -13.48 2.38 1.17
CA PRO A 97 -13.44 2.97 2.50
C PRO A 97 -14.59 2.44 3.37
N CYS A 98 -14.27 1.88 4.53
CA CYS A 98 -15.27 1.49 5.52
C CYS A 98 -14.72 1.63 6.96
N ARG A 99 -15.63 1.67 7.95
CA ARG A 99 -15.24 1.83 9.37
C ARG A 99 -14.37 0.68 9.88
N GLN A 100 -14.64 -0.55 9.43
CA GLN A 100 -13.87 -1.73 9.81
C GLN A 100 -12.42 -1.61 9.31
N TRP A 101 -12.25 -1.06 8.12
CA TRP A 101 -10.95 -0.80 7.54
C TRP A 101 -10.15 0.25 8.32
N ARG A 102 -10.77 1.38 8.67
CA ARG A 102 -10.15 2.40 9.54
C ARG A 102 -9.67 1.82 10.87
N ARG A 103 -10.44 0.90 11.46
CA ARG A 103 -10.02 0.18 12.67
C ARG A 103 -8.76 -0.65 12.40
N ARG A 104 -8.78 -1.48 11.35
CA ARG A 104 -7.63 -2.31 10.97
C ARG A 104 -6.37 -1.47 10.68
N LEU A 105 -6.52 -0.30 10.07
CA LEU A 105 -5.41 0.62 9.81
C LEU A 105 -4.69 1.09 11.08
N ARG A 106 -5.41 1.23 12.20
CA ARG A 106 -4.78 1.56 13.50
C ARG A 106 -3.94 0.41 14.03
N ASP A 107 -4.33 -0.82 13.72
CA ASP A 107 -3.68 -2.04 14.19
C ASP A 107 -2.47 -2.45 13.32
N VAL A 108 -2.30 -1.83 12.13
CA VAL A 108 -1.19 -2.09 11.18
C VAL A 108 0.17 -1.96 11.84
N SER A 109 0.34 -1.03 12.78
CA SER A 109 1.60 -0.82 13.51
C SER A 109 2.04 -2.06 14.27
N GLU A 110 1.09 -2.72 14.93
CA GLU A 110 1.34 -3.94 15.70
C GLU A 110 1.63 -5.12 14.76
N GLU A 111 0.86 -5.24 13.67
CA GLU A 111 1.00 -6.32 12.69
C GLU A 111 2.35 -6.26 11.95
N LEU A 112 2.72 -5.09 11.43
CA LEU A 112 4.00 -4.90 10.75
C LEU A 112 5.18 -4.94 11.72
N GLY A 113 4.99 -4.50 12.96
CA GLY A 113 5.98 -4.61 14.03
C GLY A 113 6.34 -6.08 14.32
N ARG A 114 5.35 -6.98 14.34
CA ARG A 114 5.55 -8.43 14.51
C ARG A 114 6.26 -9.08 13.32
N LEU A 115 6.00 -8.60 12.11
CA LEU A 115 6.54 -9.20 10.88
C LEU A 115 7.95 -8.74 10.54
N SER A 116 8.28 -7.49 10.86
CA SER A 116 9.50 -6.88 10.34
C SER A 116 10.62 -6.75 11.38
N GLY A 117 10.35 -6.92 12.69
CA GLY A 117 11.33 -6.61 13.75
C GLY A 117 11.83 -5.16 13.71
N ILE A 118 11.22 -4.32 12.86
CA ILE A 118 11.68 -3.01 12.43
C ILE A 118 10.56 -2.04 12.76
N GLY A 119 10.51 -1.66 14.04
CA GLY A 119 9.60 -0.62 14.55
C GLY A 119 9.89 0.78 13.98
N ASN A 120 10.88 0.91 13.09
CA ASN A 120 11.33 2.18 12.52
C ASN A 120 11.05 2.30 11.01
N LEU A 121 10.12 1.49 10.49
CA LEU A 121 9.71 1.57 9.09
C LEU A 121 9.06 2.93 8.82
N ALA A 122 9.52 3.61 7.77
CA ALA A 122 8.95 4.89 7.34
C ALA A 122 7.59 4.67 6.66
N ILE A 123 6.62 5.50 7.02
CA ILE A 123 5.27 5.51 6.43
C ILE A 123 4.92 6.92 5.99
N ARG A 124 4.13 7.01 4.92
CA ARG A 124 3.52 8.26 4.48
C ARG A 124 2.01 8.09 4.43
N LEU A 125 1.28 9.09 4.94
CA LEU A 125 -0.17 9.15 4.88
C LEU A 125 -0.60 10.34 4.01
N ILE A 126 -1.58 10.12 3.15
CA ILE A 126 -2.21 11.15 2.32
C ILE A 126 -3.71 11.08 2.59
N ALA A 127 -4.28 12.10 3.21
CA ALA A 127 -5.73 12.20 3.41
C ALA A 127 -6.38 12.90 2.22
N LYS A 128 -7.16 12.17 1.40
CA LYS A 128 -7.77 12.68 0.17
C LYS A 128 -8.93 13.60 0.51
N THR A 129 -8.65 14.89 0.54
CA THR A 129 -9.65 15.93 0.68
C THR A 129 -10.20 16.31 -0.69
N ALA A 130 -11.39 16.93 -0.73
CA ALA A 130 -11.95 17.48 -1.97
C ALA A 130 -11.10 18.64 -2.55
N ALA A 131 -10.09 19.12 -1.82
CA ALA A 131 -9.20 20.18 -2.26
C ALA A 131 -7.95 19.60 -2.95
N ASP A 132 -7.59 20.16 -4.11
CA ASP A 132 -6.61 19.69 -5.11
C ASP A 132 -5.19 19.31 -4.63
N ALA A 133 -4.86 19.50 -3.35
CA ALA A 133 -3.57 19.11 -2.81
C ALA A 133 -3.69 18.71 -1.33
N SER A 134 -3.82 17.41 -1.11
CA SER A 134 -3.73 16.85 0.23
C SER A 134 -2.27 16.82 0.70
N PRO A 135 -1.95 17.41 1.87
CA PRO A 135 -0.58 17.40 2.37
C PRO A 135 -0.15 15.95 2.68
N ILE A 136 1.01 15.55 2.18
CA ILE A 136 1.62 14.26 2.53
C ILE A 136 2.20 14.38 3.94
N ARG A 137 1.68 13.59 4.87
CA ARG A 137 2.23 13.48 6.22
C ARG A 137 3.21 12.31 6.26
N GLN A 138 4.45 12.55 6.66
CA GLN A 138 5.44 11.50 6.88
C GLN A 138 5.53 11.18 8.37
N ALA A 139 5.54 9.90 8.73
CA ALA A 139 5.78 9.48 10.10
C ALA A 139 6.40 8.09 10.16
N ARG A 140 6.63 7.60 11.38
CA ARG A 140 7.07 6.22 11.60
C ARG A 140 5.86 5.32 11.76
N LEU A 141 6.06 4.01 11.55
CA LEU A 141 5.06 3.00 11.81
C LEU A 141 4.43 3.12 13.21
N CYS A 142 5.19 3.46 14.25
CA CYS A 142 4.66 3.65 15.60
C CYS A 142 3.68 4.83 15.75
N ASP A 143 3.72 5.80 14.84
CA ASP A 143 2.89 7.02 14.89
C ASP A 143 1.69 6.93 13.94
N LEU A 144 1.51 5.81 13.22
CA LEU A 144 0.45 5.65 12.23
C LEU A 144 -0.94 5.80 12.84
N GLN A 145 -1.15 5.29 14.06
CA GLN A 145 -2.43 5.43 14.76
C GLN A 145 -2.80 6.90 14.94
N GLU A 146 -1.88 7.74 15.42
CA GLU A 146 -2.11 9.17 15.63
C GLU A 146 -2.40 9.89 14.30
N LEU A 147 -1.72 9.50 13.22
CA LEU A 147 -1.99 10.05 11.89
C LEU A 147 -3.38 9.68 11.36
N VAL A 148 -3.81 8.44 11.56
CA VAL A 148 -5.14 7.96 11.13
C VAL A 148 -6.23 8.62 11.95
N ASP A 149 -6.03 8.79 13.26
CA ASP A 149 -6.97 9.48 14.16
C ASP A 149 -7.04 10.99 13.89
N GLY A 150 -5.93 11.58 13.44
CA GLY A 150 -5.85 12.97 13.02
C GLY A 150 -6.37 13.24 11.59
N ALA A 151 -6.84 12.21 10.88
CA ALA A 151 -7.51 12.35 9.58
C ALA A 151 -9.03 12.28 9.75
N GLY A 152 -9.80 13.09 9.03
CA GLY A 152 -11.25 13.12 9.16
C GLY A 152 -11.86 11.73 8.91
N GLU A 153 -12.88 11.32 9.68
CA GLU A 153 -13.46 9.95 9.60
C GLU A 153 -14.02 9.61 8.22
N ASP A 154 -14.42 10.62 7.45
CA ASP A 154 -15.05 10.46 6.13
C ASP A 154 -14.08 10.69 4.96
N GLU A 155 -12.82 11.04 5.22
CA GLU A 155 -11.83 11.37 4.18
C GLU A 155 -11.06 10.11 3.72
N PRO A 156 -11.16 9.67 2.46
CA PRO A 156 -10.42 8.49 2.01
C PRO A 156 -8.91 8.68 2.20
N LEU A 157 -8.20 7.64 2.65
CA LEU A 157 -6.78 7.68 2.94
C LEU A 157 -5.95 6.90 1.91
N THR A 158 -4.74 7.37 1.64
CA THR A 158 -3.67 6.56 1.04
C THR A 158 -2.54 6.40 2.04
N VAL A 159 -2.20 5.16 2.38
CA VAL A 159 -1.07 4.80 3.23
C VAL A 159 0.04 4.21 2.37
N ILE A 160 1.26 4.71 2.51
CA ILE A 160 2.43 4.25 1.78
C ILE A 160 3.38 3.61 2.77
N VAL A 161 3.69 2.34 2.54
CA VAL A 161 4.55 1.52 3.41
C VAL A 161 5.78 1.07 2.62
N GLY A 162 6.97 1.26 3.19
CA GLY A 162 8.21 0.74 2.62
C GLY A 162 9.12 1.77 1.96
N PRO A 163 10.23 1.33 1.34
CA PRO A 163 10.44 -0.03 0.81
C PRO A 163 10.65 -1.12 1.88
N LEU A 164 10.08 -2.30 1.62
CA LEU A 164 10.17 -3.53 2.43
C LEU A 164 11.22 -4.52 1.89
N ALA A 165 11.61 -4.38 0.63
CA ALA A 165 12.69 -5.19 0.07
C ALA A 165 14.00 -4.93 0.83
N GLY A 166 14.67 -5.99 1.27
CA GLY A 166 15.93 -5.90 2.04
C GLY A 166 15.75 -5.75 3.56
N VAL A 167 14.56 -5.42 4.05
CA VAL A 167 14.18 -5.38 5.47
C VAL A 167 14.15 -6.81 6.06
N ALA A 168 13.85 -7.81 5.22
CA ALA A 168 13.82 -9.24 5.57
C ALA A 168 15.14 -10.00 5.29
N SER A 169 16.31 -9.34 5.29
CA SER A 169 17.59 -10.04 5.14
C SER A 169 18.06 -10.68 6.46
N ALA A 170 17.27 -11.60 7.00
CA ALA A 170 17.69 -12.52 8.06
C ALA A 170 16.88 -13.82 8.03
N ALA A 171 16.95 -14.56 6.92
CA ALA A 171 16.87 -16.02 6.95
C ALA A 171 17.62 -16.59 5.72
N PRO A 172 18.90 -16.98 5.85
CA PRO A 172 19.55 -17.75 4.82
C PRO A 172 19.01 -19.17 4.88
N TYR A 173 17.88 -19.46 4.22
CA TYR A 173 17.69 -20.81 3.72
C TYR A 173 18.53 -20.96 2.46
N ALA A 174 19.85 -20.99 2.65
CA ALA A 174 20.74 -21.60 1.71
C ALA A 174 20.39 -23.09 1.71
N VAL A 175 19.59 -23.53 0.73
CA VAL A 175 19.57 -24.93 0.35
C VAL A 175 20.89 -25.20 -0.35
N THR A 176 21.92 -25.50 0.44
CA THR A 176 23.12 -26.18 -0.05
C THR A 176 22.71 -27.60 -0.39
N ALA A 177 22.42 -27.85 -1.67
CA ALA A 177 22.42 -29.21 -2.20
C ALA A 177 23.89 -29.68 -2.28
N ASN A 178 24.42 -30.14 -1.15
CA ASN A 178 25.69 -30.86 -1.07
C ASN A 178 25.41 -32.35 -0.83
N GLY A 179 25.84 -33.19 -1.78
CA GLY A 179 25.92 -34.66 -1.67
C GLY A 179 24.67 -35.39 -2.16
N LEU A 180 24.73 -36.44 -2.97
CA LEU A 180 25.73 -37.51 -2.99
C LEU A 180 26.02 -38.00 -4.42
N ALA A 181 27.30 -38.25 -4.66
CA ALA A 181 27.77 -39.20 -5.66
C ALA A 181 27.32 -40.63 -5.29
N GLY A 182 27.01 -41.42 -6.32
CA GLY A 182 26.74 -42.86 -6.30
C GLY A 182 26.59 -43.34 -7.73
#